data_AF-A0A1R3KHT7-F1
#
_entry.id   AF-A0A1R3KHT7-F1
#
_cell.length_a   1.000
_cell.length_b   1.000
_cell.length_c   1.000
_cell.angle_alpha   90.00
_cell.angle_beta   90.00
_cell.angle_gamma   90.00
#
_symmetry.space_group_name_H-M   'P 1'
#
loop_
_entity.id
_entity.type
_entity.pdbx_description
1 polymer ?
#
loop_
_entity_poly.entity_id
_entity_poly.type
_entity_poly.pdbx_seq_one_letter_code
_entity_poly.pdbx_strand_id
1 'polypeptide(L)'
;MVQRYGTDKVGYTFAPIIFVWFTFIAGIGVYNFIKFDPTVIKAINPVYIVDYFRRNKKDAWVSLGGVFLAITGFKTTEKIGNAYDTNLCRIPGLAMFYSELVHGIPPIFEHYVANVPALHSVLVFVSIKSLPISKVAAEERFLFRKVEPKELNVFRCVVRYGYTDIRNEQDSFEWTLVERLKEFIKDNILLSHVLVSNGKTTKRVDPEGEEEENERQVEEDWREGVDREISLVDKAWEAGVVHLIGENKVISSKGAGIGKRVIIDYAYNFLKKNLRQSEKVFDIPHKRMLKVGMTYEL
;
A
#
# COMPACT_ATOMS: atom_id res chain seq x y z
N MET A 1 -24.08 8.13 11.21
CA MET A 1 -24.98 7.15 11.87
C MET A 1 -25.84 6.39 10.85
N VAL A 2 -25.29 5.40 10.12
CA VAL A 2 -26.08 4.49 9.24
C VAL A 2 -25.75 3.00 9.46
N GLN A 3 -24.70 2.70 10.23
CA GLN A 3 -24.14 1.35 10.40
C GLN A 3 -24.92 0.42 11.36
N ARG A 4 -26.07 0.86 11.92
CA ARG A 4 -26.86 0.08 12.90
C ARG A 4 -28.04 -0.68 12.28
N TYR A 5 -28.38 -0.40 11.03
CA TYR A 5 -29.35 -1.20 10.28
C TYR A 5 -28.57 -2.23 9.46
N GLY A 6 -28.91 -3.51 9.62
CA GLY A 6 -28.17 -4.65 9.07
C GLY A 6 -27.71 -4.46 7.63
N THR A 7 -26.53 -5.03 7.35
CA THR A 7 -25.83 -5.00 6.05
C THR A 7 -26.73 -5.39 4.88
N ASP A 8 -27.78 -6.18 5.14
CA ASP A 8 -28.83 -6.60 4.21
C ASP A 8 -29.68 -5.44 3.66
N LYS A 9 -30.01 -4.44 4.49
CA LYS A 9 -30.83 -3.29 4.05
C LYS A 9 -30.02 -2.24 3.29
N VAL A 10 -28.76 -2.03 3.69
CA VAL A 10 -27.86 -1.09 2.99
C VAL A 10 -27.55 -1.61 1.58
N GLY A 11 -27.31 -2.92 1.43
CA GLY A 11 -27.08 -3.53 0.11
C GLY A 11 -28.23 -3.32 -0.88
N TYR A 12 -29.48 -3.40 -0.41
CA TYR A 12 -30.67 -3.19 -1.26
C TYR A 12 -30.84 -1.74 -1.74
N THR A 13 -30.41 -0.75 -0.95
CA THR A 13 -30.49 0.66 -1.35
C THR A 13 -29.35 1.06 -2.29
N PHE A 14 -28.18 0.44 -2.15
CA PHE A 14 -27.03 0.69 -3.03
C PHE A 14 -27.13 -0.02 -4.38
N ALA A 15 -27.77 -1.19 -4.45
CA ALA A 15 -27.95 -1.96 -5.67
C ALA A 15 -28.53 -1.15 -6.86
N PRO A 16 -29.63 -0.37 -6.72
CA PRO A 16 -30.17 0.42 -7.84
C PRO A 16 -29.25 1.56 -8.27
N ILE A 17 -28.52 2.18 -7.33
CA ILE A 17 -27.56 3.26 -7.64
C ILE A 17 -26.42 2.69 -8.48
N ILE A 18 -25.88 1.54 -8.08
CA ILE A 18 -24.83 0.82 -8.80
C ILE A 18 -25.33 0.35 -10.17
N PHE A 19 -26.57 -0.15 -10.24
CA PHE A 19 -27.19 -0.57 -11.51
C PHE A 19 -27.33 0.59 -12.50
N VAL A 20 -27.78 1.76 -12.03
CA VAL A 20 -27.85 2.99 -12.85
C VAL A 20 -26.46 3.38 -13.32
N TRP A 21 -25.47 3.39 -12.42
CA TRP A 21 -24.09 3.73 -12.77
C TRP A 21 -23.48 2.78 -13.81
N PHE A 22 -23.65 1.46 -13.64
CA PHE A 22 -23.21 0.48 -14.63
C PHE A 22 -23.95 0.61 -15.95
N THR A 23 -25.24 0.95 -15.94
CA THR A 23 -26.01 1.20 -17.17
C THR A 23 -25.49 2.42 -17.92
N PHE A 24 -25.09 3.48 -17.20
CA PHE A 24 -24.45 4.65 -17.81
C PHE A 24 -23.07 4.31 -18.39
N ILE A 25 -22.23 3.58 -17.65
CA ILE A 25 -20.92 3.12 -18.17
C ILE A 25 -21.10 2.21 -19.38
N ALA A 26 -22.05 1.28 -19.33
CA ALA A 26 -22.38 0.40 -20.44
C ALA A 26 -22.90 1.18 -21.64
N GLY A 27 -23.80 2.16 -21.43
CA GLY A 27 -24.33 3.01 -22.49
C GLY A 27 -23.25 3.87 -23.14
N ILE A 28 -22.38 4.51 -22.36
CA ILE A 28 -21.22 5.26 -22.85
C ILE A 28 -20.26 4.31 -23.60
N GLY A 29 -20.01 3.12 -23.06
CA GLY A 29 -19.19 2.09 -23.68
C GLY A 29 -19.73 1.64 -25.03
N VAL A 30 -21.04 1.34 -25.11
CA VAL A 30 -21.73 0.92 -26.34
C VAL A 30 -21.79 2.07 -27.35
N TYR A 31 -22.06 3.30 -26.92
CA TYR A 31 -22.04 4.48 -27.79
C TYR A 31 -20.65 4.69 -28.39
N ASN A 32 -19.60 4.61 -27.57
CA ASN A 32 -18.21 4.78 -28.00
C ASN A 32 -17.79 3.63 -28.94
N PHE A 33 -18.22 2.40 -28.62
CA PHE A 33 -18.00 1.21 -29.42
C PHE A 33 -18.65 1.31 -30.81
N ILE A 34 -19.90 1.76 -30.91
CA ILE A 34 -20.63 1.89 -32.19
C ILE A 34 -20.10 3.05 -33.02
N LYS A 35 -19.77 4.18 -32.38
CA LYS A 35 -19.44 5.43 -33.08
C LYS A 35 -17.98 5.55 -33.51
N PHE A 36 -17.03 5.01 -32.72
CA PHE A 36 -15.61 5.28 -32.93
C PHE A 36 -14.79 4.08 -33.38
N ASP A 37 -15.11 2.84 -32.96
CA ASP A 37 -14.29 1.69 -33.38
C ASP A 37 -14.96 0.31 -33.19
N PRO A 38 -15.73 -0.21 -34.19
CA PRO A 38 -16.23 -1.59 -34.16
C PRO A 38 -15.10 -2.64 -34.26
N THR A 39 -13.87 -2.20 -34.53
CA THR A 39 -12.66 -3.02 -34.61
C THR A 39 -12.29 -3.68 -33.26
N VAL A 40 -12.77 -3.14 -32.14
CA VAL A 40 -12.48 -3.65 -30.78
C VAL A 40 -12.95 -5.11 -30.58
N ILE A 41 -13.99 -5.57 -31.30
CA ILE A 41 -14.43 -6.99 -31.24
C ILE A 41 -13.31 -7.94 -31.67
N LYS A 42 -12.40 -7.51 -32.56
CA LYS A 42 -11.26 -8.34 -32.99
C LYS A 42 -10.33 -8.67 -31.82
N ALA A 43 -10.29 -7.86 -30.76
CA ALA A 43 -9.49 -8.13 -29.57
C ALA A 43 -9.92 -9.39 -28.79
N ILE A 44 -11.14 -9.91 -29.02
CA ILE A 44 -11.61 -11.18 -28.43
C ILE A 44 -10.88 -12.38 -29.07
N ASN A 45 -10.45 -12.25 -30.33
CA ASN A 45 -9.69 -13.31 -30.99
C ASN A 45 -8.21 -13.25 -30.55
N PRO A 46 -7.67 -14.33 -29.93
CA PRO A 46 -6.30 -14.35 -29.38
C PRO A 46 -5.21 -14.13 -30.43
N VAL A 47 -5.50 -14.32 -31.72
CA VAL A 47 -4.56 -14.02 -32.82
C VAL A 47 -4.13 -12.55 -32.81
N TYR A 48 -5.03 -11.63 -32.46
CA TYR A 48 -4.71 -10.19 -32.43
C TYR A 48 -3.80 -9.81 -31.26
N ILE A 49 -3.84 -10.56 -30.15
CA ILE A 49 -2.90 -10.39 -29.04
C ILE A 49 -1.49 -10.77 -29.52
N VAL A 50 -1.35 -11.89 -30.23
CA VAL A 50 -0.05 -12.33 -30.78
C VAL A 50 0.48 -11.33 -31.82
N ASP A 51 -0.38 -10.82 -32.70
CA ASP A 51 -0.01 -9.81 -33.67
C ASP A 51 0.36 -8.47 -33.02
N TYR A 52 -0.34 -8.06 -31.96
CA TYR A 52 -0.03 -6.88 -31.17
C TYR A 52 1.37 -6.99 -30.51
N PHE A 53 1.69 -8.15 -29.90
CA PHE A 53 3.00 -8.40 -29.33
C PHE A 53 4.12 -8.44 -30.38
N ARG A 54 3.85 -8.96 -31.59
CA ARG A 54 4.83 -8.95 -32.69
C ARG A 54 5.13 -7.55 -33.22
N ARG A 55 4.12 -6.69 -33.33
CA ARG A 55 4.26 -5.33 -33.90
C ARG A 55 4.84 -4.34 -32.90
N ASN A 56 4.30 -4.32 -31.68
CA ASN A 56 4.62 -3.27 -30.69
C ASN A 56 5.76 -3.65 -29.74
N LYS A 57 6.19 -4.93 -29.73
CA LYS A 57 7.31 -5.47 -28.95
C LYS A 57 7.40 -4.83 -27.56
N LYS A 58 8.24 -3.80 -27.38
CA LYS A 58 8.47 -3.12 -26.09
C LYS A 58 7.21 -2.53 -25.46
N ASP A 59 6.35 -1.87 -26.23
CA ASP A 59 5.15 -1.21 -25.69
C ASP A 59 4.08 -2.21 -25.27
N ALA A 60 4.04 -3.37 -25.93
CA ALA A 60 3.17 -4.48 -25.54
C ALA A 60 3.57 -5.07 -24.18
N TRP A 61 4.88 -5.18 -23.90
CA TRP A 61 5.38 -5.59 -22.58
C TRP A 61 5.06 -4.57 -21.49
N VAL A 62 5.16 -3.28 -21.78
CA VAL A 62 4.76 -2.21 -20.82
C VAL A 62 3.26 -2.28 -20.52
N SER A 63 2.43 -2.48 -21.54
CA SER A 63 0.97 -2.57 -21.41
C SER A 63 0.55 -3.80 -20.60
N LEU A 64 1.19 -4.96 -20.84
CA LEU A 64 0.97 -6.18 -20.06
C LEU A 64 1.41 -6.01 -18.60
N GLY A 65 2.53 -5.31 -18.37
CA GLY A 65 2.98 -4.93 -17.03
C GLY A 65 1.93 -4.13 -16.27
N GLY A 66 1.28 -3.16 -16.92
CA GLY A 66 0.18 -2.37 -16.34
C GLY A 66 -1.02 -3.23 -15.92
N VAL A 67 -1.43 -4.19 -16.76
CA VAL A 67 -2.54 -5.11 -16.45
C VAL A 67 -2.19 -6.02 -15.28
N PHE A 68 -1.00 -6.63 -15.27
CA PHE A 68 -0.54 -7.44 -14.13
C PHE A 68 -0.43 -6.63 -12.85
N LEU A 69 0.03 -5.37 -12.93
CA LEU A 69 0.11 -4.46 -11.79
C LEU A 69 -1.29 -4.13 -11.23
N ALA A 70 -2.29 -3.93 -12.09
CA ALA A 70 -3.66 -3.69 -11.68
C ALA A 70 -4.27 -4.91 -10.96
N ILE A 71 -4.08 -6.12 -11.52
CA ILE A 71 -4.58 -7.37 -10.94
C ILE A 71 -3.88 -7.68 -9.61
N THR A 72 -2.56 -7.51 -9.53
CA THR A 72 -1.81 -7.72 -8.28
C THR A 72 -2.16 -6.67 -7.21
N GLY A 73 -2.46 -5.43 -7.61
CA GLY A 73 -2.95 -4.38 -6.72
C GLY A 73 -4.27 -4.77 -6.04
N PHE A 74 -5.24 -5.30 -6.78
CA PHE A 74 -6.52 -5.76 -6.24
C PHE A 74 -6.38 -6.94 -5.27
N LYS A 75 -5.60 -7.96 -5.65
CA LYS A 75 -5.39 -9.14 -4.80
C LYS A 75 -4.66 -8.82 -3.49
N THR A 76 -3.89 -7.74 -3.49
CA THR A 76 -3.21 -7.23 -2.30
C THR A 76 -4.20 -6.64 -1.30
N THR A 77 -5.10 -5.75 -1.74
CA THR A 77 -6.05 -5.10 -0.82
C THR A 77 -7.04 -6.10 -0.24
N GLU A 78 -7.52 -7.04 -1.06
CA GLU A 78 -8.39 -8.14 -0.64
C GLU A 78 -7.75 -9.01 0.45
N LYS A 79 -6.48 -9.40 0.26
CA LYS A 79 -5.75 -10.22 1.24
C LYS A 79 -5.51 -9.50 2.57
N ILE A 80 -5.26 -8.19 2.56
CA ILE A 80 -5.17 -7.40 3.80
C ILE A 80 -6.52 -7.45 4.51
N GLY A 81 -7.61 -7.11 3.82
CA GLY A 81 -8.96 -7.17 4.41
C GLY A 81 -9.23 -8.52 5.09
N ASN A 82 -8.98 -9.62 4.38
CA ASN A 82 -9.24 -10.97 4.91
C ASN A 82 -8.30 -11.39 6.04
N ALA A 83 -7.01 -11.03 6.00
CA ALA A 83 -6.10 -11.30 7.12
C ALA A 83 -6.57 -10.57 8.38
N TYR A 84 -7.05 -9.33 8.22
CA TYR A 84 -7.53 -8.49 9.30
C TYR A 84 -8.92 -8.83 9.84
N ASP A 85 -9.74 -9.56 9.07
CA ASP A 85 -11.08 -10.02 9.47
C ASP A 85 -11.03 -11.25 10.41
N THR A 86 -9.87 -11.87 10.57
CA THR A 86 -9.62 -12.82 11.66
C THR A 86 -9.38 -12.05 12.97
N ASN A 87 -9.88 -12.55 14.10
CA ASN A 87 -9.80 -11.91 15.45
C ASN A 87 -8.35 -11.59 15.89
N LEU A 88 -7.74 -10.57 15.30
CA LEU A 88 -6.39 -10.12 15.59
C LEU A 88 -6.43 -9.15 16.76
N CYS A 89 -5.61 -9.43 17.78
CA CYS A 89 -5.44 -8.53 18.90
C CYS A 89 -4.63 -7.30 18.44
N ARG A 90 -5.22 -6.10 18.55
CA ARG A 90 -4.48 -4.85 18.34
C ARG A 90 -3.79 -4.43 19.63
N ILE A 91 -2.46 -4.48 19.62
CA ILE A 91 -1.65 -4.01 20.75
C ILE A 91 -1.25 -2.54 20.53
N PRO A 92 -1.20 -1.72 21.59
CA PRO A 92 -0.76 -0.33 21.47
C PRO A 92 0.71 -0.28 21.05
N GLY A 93 1.04 0.56 20.08
CA GLY A 93 2.40 0.75 19.60
C GLY A 93 2.47 0.99 18.09
N LEU A 94 3.68 1.29 17.62
CA LEU A 94 3.96 1.49 16.20
C LEU A 94 4.92 0.40 15.69
N ALA A 95 4.49 -0.34 14.68
CA ALA A 95 5.32 -1.34 14.01
C ALA A 95 5.91 -0.79 12.71
N MET A 96 7.24 -0.83 12.57
CA MET A 96 7.93 -0.58 11.30
C MET A 96 8.33 -1.92 10.67
N PHE A 97 7.65 -2.32 9.60
CA PHE A 97 7.92 -3.57 8.90
C PHE A 97 8.79 -3.32 7.67
N TYR A 98 10.05 -3.73 7.70
CA TYR A 98 11.00 -3.49 6.62
C TYR A 98 10.85 -4.52 5.51
N SER A 99 10.73 -4.05 4.27
CA SER A 99 10.64 -4.90 3.09
C SER A 99 11.22 -4.24 1.84
N GLU A 100 11.89 -5.02 1.01
CA GLU A 100 12.31 -4.59 -0.34
C GLU A 100 11.13 -4.37 -1.30
N LEU A 101 9.93 -4.87 -0.94
CA LEU A 101 8.74 -4.85 -1.76
C LEU A 101 8.03 -3.48 -1.74
N VAL A 102 8.08 -2.77 -2.86
CA VAL A 102 7.48 -1.43 -2.99
C VAL A 102 5.95 -1.48 -3.12
N HIS A 103 5.41 -2.56 -3.68
CA HIS A 103 3.97 -2.74 -3.92
C HIS A 103 3.55 -4.15 -3.52
N GLY A 104 2.39 -4.30 -2.88
CA GLY A 104 1.95 -5.60 -2.40
C GLY A 104 2.29 -5.87 -0.92
N ILE A 105 1.64 -6.85 -0.31
CA ILE A 105 1.97 -7.31 1.04
C ILE A 105 3.23 -8.19 0.93
N PRO A 106 4.28 -7.95 1.75
CA PRO A 106 5.40 -8.88 1.83
C PRO A 106 4.91 -10.27 2.27
N PRO A 107 5.22 -11.37 1.58
CA PRO A 107 4.74 -12.72 1.96
C PRO A 107 5.09 -13.10 3.40
N ILE A 108 6.21 -12.59 3.91
CA ILE A 108 6.64 -12.76 5.30
C ILE A 108 5.65 -12.17 6.32
N PHE A 109 4.90 -11.14 5.95
CA PHE A 109 3.87 -10.55 6.80
C PHE A 109 2.67 -11.49 6.91
N GLU A 110 2.26 -12.12 5.80
CA GLU A 110 1.20 -13.14 5.83
C GLU A 110 1.58 -14.29 6.78
N HIS A 111 2.84 -14.75 6.71
CA HIS A 111 3.35 -15.76 7.62
C HIS A 111 3.40 -15.29 9.08
N TYR A 112 3.81 -14.04 9.33
CA TYR A 112 3.79 -13.48 10.68
C TYR A 112 2.39 -13.49 11.28
N VAL A 113 1.40 -12.94 10.57
CA VAL A 113 0.01 -12.83 11.04
C VAL A 113 -0.61 -14.21 11.29
N ALA A 114 -0.28 -15.19 10.45
CA ALA A 114 -0.76 -16.56 10.62
C ALA A 114 -0.23 -17.26 11.90
N ASN A 115 0.94 -16.86 12.39
CA ASN A 115 1.58 -17.47 13.56
C ASN A 115 1.47 -16.60 14.83
N VAL A 116 1.30 -15.28 14.66
CA VAL A 116 1.22 -14.30 15.74
C VAL A 116 -0.06 -13.50 15.56
N PRO A 117 -1.14 -13.81 16.29
CA PRO A 117 -2.43 -13.15 16.15
C PRO A 117 -2.47 -11.77 16.85
N ALA A 118 -1.39 -11.01 16.74
CA ALA A 118 -1.23 -9.69 17.36
C ALA A 118 -0.55 -8.70 16.41
N LEU A 119 -1.17 -7.54 16.25
CA LEU A 119 -0.69 -6.45 15.40
C LEU A 119 -0.69 -5.13 16.14
N HIS A 120 0.27 -4.28 15.82
CA HIS A 120 0.36 -2.96 16.43
C HIS A 120 -0.78 -2.06 15.96
N SER A 121 -1.18 -1.07 16.77
CA SER A 121 -2.25 -0.13 16.47
C SER A 121 -1.97 0.70 15.21
N VAL A 122 -0.70 1.00 14.94
CA VAL A 122 -0.23 1.63 13.70
C VAL A 122 0.86 0.74 13.11
N LEU A 123 0.75 0.43 11.81
CA LEU A 123 1.75 -0.35 11.09
C LEU A 123 2.24 0.40 9.86
N VAL A 124 3.56 0.49 9.71
CA VAL A 124 4.20 1.13 8.56
C VAL A 124 5.09 0.10 7.84
N PHE A 125 4.73 -0.25 6.61
CA PHE A 125 5.64 -0.98 5.72
C PHE A 125 6.71 -0.02 5.20
N VAL A 126 7.96 -0.25 5.57
CA VAL A 126 9.10 0.60 5.20
C VAL A 126 9.92 -0.07 4.10
N SER A 127 10.02 0.60 2.95
CA SER A 127 10.83 0.16 1.81
C SER A 127 11.93 1.17 1.51
N ILE A 128 13.17 0.81 1.83
CA ILE A 128 14.32 1.67 1.57
C ILE A 128 14.86 1.39 0.16
N LYS A 129 15.11 2.44 -0.62
CA LYS A 129 15.61 2.38 -1.99
C LYS A 129 16.78 3.32 -2.20
N SER A 130 17.88 2.79 -2.72
CA SER A 130 18.99 3.59 -3.22
C SER A 130 18.70 4.02 -4.65
N LEU A 131 18.87 5.31 -4.93
CA LEU A 131 18.70 5.91 -6.25
C LEU A 131 20.06 6.30 -6.83
N PRO A 132 20.23 6.27 -8.16
CA PRO A 132 21.47 6.67 -8.84
C PRO A 132 21.58 8.20 -8.95
N ILE A 133 21.24 8.94 -7.89
CA ILE A 133 21.33 10.39 -7.81
C ILE A 133 22.12 10.79 -6.58
N SER A 134 22.74 11.97 -6.59
CA SER A 134 23.64 12.38 -5.52
C SER A 134 22.94 12.47 -4.17
N LYS A 135 21.87 13.26 -4.10
CA LYS A 135 21.11 13.54 -2.88
C LYS A 135 19.65 13.68 -3.21
N VAL A 136 18.78 13.03 -2.45
CA VAL A 136 17.32 13.15 -2.59
C VAL A 136 16.85 14.39 -1.81
N ALA A 137 15.92 15.16 -2.36
CA ALA A 137 15.30 16.27 -1.62
C ALA A 137 14.54 15.74 -0.38
N ALA A 138 14.45 16.52 0.69
CA ALA A 138 13.80 16.06 1.94
C ALA A 138 12.33 15.68 1.77
N GLU A 139 11.66 16.38 0.87
CA GLU A 139 10.25 16.27 0.51
C GLU A 139 9.98 15.04 -0.38
N GLU A 140 10.98 14.60 -1.16
CA GLU A 140 10.89 13.40 -2.00
C GLU A 140 11.48 12.14 -1.33
N ARG A 141 12.08 12.31 -0.15
CA ARG A 141 12.77 11.23 0.58
C ARG A 141 11.79 10.23 1.16
N PHE A 142 10.66 10.69 1.67
CA PHE A 142 9.64 9.83 2.29
C PHE A 142 8.36 9.89 1.48
N LEU A 143 8.05 8.80 0.78
CA LEU A 143 6.81 8.71 0.01
C LEU A 143 5.82 7.81 0.74
N PHE A 144 4.75 8.42 1.24
CA PHE A 144 3.72 7.72 1.97
C PHE A 144 2.52 7.35 1.10
N ARG A 145 1.88 6.24 1.48
CA ARG A 145 0.59 5.82 0.97
C ARG A 145 -0.18 5.12 2.08
N LYS A 146 -1.46 5.48 2.25
CA LYS A 146 -2.38 4.73 3.11
C LYS A 146 -2.79 3.44 2.41
N VAL A 147 -2.71 2.33 3.12
CA VAL A 147 -3.10 1.02 2.61
C VAL A 147 -4.55 0.76 3.00
N GLU A 148 -5.35 0.28 2.06
CA GLU A 148 -6.76 -0.04 2.30
C GLU A 148 -6.92 -1.44 2.92
N PRO A 149 -7.93 -1.66 3.78
CA PRO A 149 -8.95 -0.68 4.22
C PRO A 149 -8.44 0.32 5.28
N LYS A 150 -8.97 1.57 5.25
CA LYS A 150 -8.40 2.73 5.96
C LYS A 150 -8.46 2.60 7.49
N GLU A 151 -9.42 1.84 8.00
CA GLU A 151 -9.66 1.62 9.44
C GLU A 151 -8.51 0.86 10.11
N LEU A 152 -7.64 0.22 9.33
CA LEU A 152 -6.55 -0.61 9.84
C LEU A 152 -5.29 0.17 10.23
N ASN A 153 -5.22 1.48 9.94
CA ASN A 153 -4.05 2.32 10.22
C ASN A 153 -2.73 1.71 9.71
N VAL A 154 -2.81 1.15 8.49
CA VAL A 154 -1.67 0.58 7.78
C VAL A 154 -1.18 1.59 6.76
N PHE A 155 0.09 1.91 6.84
CA PHE A 155 0.76 2.83 5.94
C PHE A 155 1.90 2.12 5.24
N ARG A 156 2.27 2.66 4.07
CA ARG A 156 3.47 2.30 3.36
C ARG A 156 4.33 3.53 3.20
N CYS A 157 5.61 3.39 3.48
CA CYS A 157 6.61 4.41 3.31
C CYS A 157 7.71 3.88 2.40
N VAL A 158 7.96 4.55 1.28
CA VAL A 158 9.15 4.33 0.47
C VAL A 158 10.16 5.40 0.83
N VAL A 159 11.28 4.98 1.42
CA VAL A 159 12.38 5.87 1.81
C VAL A 159 13.45 5.83 0.72
N ARG A 160 13.77 6.98 0.12
CA ARG A 160 14.71 7.09 -0.99
C ARG A 160 16.00 7.75 -0.54
N TYR A 161 17.14 7.15 -0.86
CA TYR A 161 18.47 7.70 -0.59
C TYR A 161 19.27 7.80 -1.88
N GLY A 162 19.96 8.92 -2.08
CA GLY A 162 21.00 9.09 -3.07
C GLY A 162 22.33 8.50 -2.60
N TYR A 163 23.32 8.43 -3.49
CA TYR A 163 24.61 7.81 -3.16
C TYR A 163 25.49 8.65 -2.22
N THR A 164 25.19 9.95 -2.06
CA THR A 164 25.84 10.83 -1.05
C THR A 164 24.93 11.15 0.14
N ASP A 165 23.72 10.58 0.19
CA ASP A 165 22.84 10.78 1.33
C ASP A 165 23.42 10.06 2.55
N ILE A 166 23.99 10.84 3.45
CA ILE A 166 24.42 10.37 4.76
C ILE A 166 23.16 10.19 5.60
N ARG A 167 22.93 8.99 6.12
CA ARG A 167 21.88 8.75 7.12
C ARG A 167 22.37 9.40 8.41
N ASN A 168 21.82 10.57 8.71
CA ASN A 168 22.22 11.38 9.86
C ASN A 168 22.05 10.56 11.16
N GLU A 169 23.11 10.39 11.94
CA GLU A 169 23.05 9.74 13.27
C GLU A 169 22.42 10.64 14.33
N GLN A 170 22.31 11.94 14.05
CA GLN A 170 21.87 12.97 15.00
C GLN A 170 20.38 12.91 15.35
N ASP A 171 19.52 12.54 14.39
CA ASP A 171 18.07 12.42 14.57
C ASP A 171 17.67 10.95 14.44
N SER A 172 16.83 10.44 15.34
CA SER A 172 16.30 9.09 15.17
C SER A 172 15.48 9.02 13.88
N PHE A 173 15.86 8.11 12.97
CA PHE A 173 15.11 7.78 11.76
C PHE A 173 13.62 7.57 12.04
N GLU A 174 13.32 6.97 13.19
CA GLU A 174 11.97 6.66 13.64
C GLU A 174 11.13 7.95 13.80
N TRP A 175 11.73 8.98 14.43
CA TRP A 175 11.11 10.27 14.66
C TRP A 175 10.83 10.98 13.33
N THR A 176 11.84 11.06 12.45
CA THR A 176 11.67 11.68 11.13
C THR A 176 10.57 10.99 10.33
N LEU A 177 10.49 9.65 10.38
CA LEU A 177 9.45 8.91 9.68
C LEU A 177 8.06 9.24 10.24
N VAL A 178 7.91 9.32 11.56
CA VAL A 178 6.62 9.62 12.21
C VAL A 178 6.16 11.05 11.94
N GLU A 179 7.06 12.03 12.00
CA GLU A 179 6.72 13.42 11.67
C GLU A 179 6.26 13.55 10.21
N ARG A 180 6.97 12.92 9.27
CA ARG A 180 6.55 12.89 7.86
C ARG A 180 5.25 12.12 7.62
N LEU A 181 4.97 11.09 8.42
CA LEU A 181 3.69 10.38 8.38
C LEU A 181 2.53 11.30 8.82
N LYS A 182 2.72 12.08 9.88
CA LYS A 182 1.72 13.06 10.34
C LYS A 182 1.44 14.13 9.28
N GLU A 183 2.48 14.66 8.64
CA GLU A 183 2.34 15.58 7.50
C GLU A 183 1.52 14.95 6.37
N PHE A 184 1.86 13.70 5.98
CA PHE A 184 1.09 12.97 4.96
C PHE A 184 -0.39 12.80 5.32
N ILE A 185 -0.70 12.52 6.60
CA ILE A 185 -2.10 12.38 7.05
C ILE A 185 -2.85 13.71 6.90
N LYS A 186 -2.23 14.84 7.30
CA LYS A 186 -2.80 16.18 7.11
C LYS A 186 -3.09 16.46 5.63
N ASP A 187 -2.11 16.21 4.76
CA ASP A 187 -2.22 16.50 3.32
C ASP A 187 -3.24 15.60 2.62
N ASN A 188 -3.28 14.31 2.97
CA ASN A 188 -4.20 13.36 2.33
C ASN A 188 -5.66 13.70 2.63
N ILE A 189 -5.95 14.07 3.87
CA ILE A 189 -7.30 14.47 4.28
C ILE A 189 -7.66 15.82 3.63
N LEU A 190 -6.72 16.78 3.57
CA LEU A 190 -6.92 18.05 2.86
C LEU A 190 -7.29 17.83 1.38
N LEU A 191 -6.55 16.97 0.66
CA LEU A 191 -6.85 16.64 -0.73
C LEU A 191 -8.23 15.99 -0.89
N SER A 192 -8.60 15.08 0.00
CA SER A 192 -9.93 14.46 -0.05
C SER A 192 -11.05 15.48 0.16
N HIS A 193 -10.84 16.49 1.00
CA HIS A 193 -11.80 17.58 1.22
C HIS A 193 -11.94 18.47 -0.03
N VAL A 194 -10.83 18.91 -0.63
CA VAL A 194 -10.85 19.74 -1.85
C VAL A 194 -11.59 19.03 -2.99
N LEU A 195 -11.38 17.72 -3.15
CA LEU A 195 -12.08 16.92 -4.15
C LEU A 195 -13.59 16.81 -3.89
N VAL A 196 -14.01 16.71 -2.62
CA VAL A 196 -15.43 16.68 -2.24
C VAL A 196 -16.09 18.05 -2.41
N SER A 197 -15.38 19.14 -2.10
CA SER A 197 -15.90 20.50 -2.23
C SER A 197 -16.07 20.92 -3.69
N ASN A 198 -15.08 20.63 -4.55
CA ASN A 198 -15.19 20.87 -6.01
C ASN A 198 -16.27 20.01 -6.69
N GLY A 199 -16.66 18.88 -6.08
CA GLY A 199 -17.77 18.06 -6.57
C GLY A 199 -19.16 18.65 -6.28
N LYS A 200 -19.28 19.57 -5.31
CA LYS A 200 -20.57 20.19 -4.91
C LYS A 200 -20.92 21.47 -5.68
N THR A 201 -19.98 22.09 -6.40
CA THR A 201 -20.14 23.41 -7.05
C THR A 201 -21.06 23.43 -8.29
N THR A 202 -21.88 22.39 -8.53
CA THR A 202 -22.85 22.35 -9.65
C THR A 202 -24.31 22.55 -9.24
N LYS A 203 -24.63 22.83 -7.97
CA LYS A 203 -25.97 23.29 -7.59
C LYS A 203 -25.99 24.80 -7.40
N ARG A 204 -26.64 25.51 -8.32
CA ARG A 204 -27.08 26.89 -8.15
C ARG A 204 -28.15 26.93 -7.06
N VAL A 205 -27.89 27.59 -5.94
CA VAL A 205 -28.92 28.15 -5.03
C VAL A 205 -28.37 29.45 -4.44
N ASP A 206 -29.28 30.39 -4.20
CA ASP A 206 -29.09 31.81 -3.89
C ASP A 206 -28.32 32.12 -2.58
N PRO A 207 -27.67 33.31 -2.47
CA PRO A 207 -26.83 33.67 -1.33
C PRO A 207 -27.63 34.43 -0.26
N GLU A 208 -27.49 34.03 1.00
CA GLU A 208 -27.32 34.92 2.17
C GLU A 208 -27.43 34.12 3.49
N GLY A 209 -26.31 33.97 4.21
CA GLY A 209 -26.27 33.58 5.63
C GLY A 209 -25.95 32.12 5.97
N GLU A 210 -26.45 31.14 5.22
CA GLU A 210 -26.32 29.71 5.58
C GLU A 210 -25.01 29.04 5.12
N GLU A 211 -24.25 29.66 4.20
CA GLU A 211 -23.00 29.07 3.68
C GLU A 211 -21.85 29.16 4.70
N GLU A 212 -21.71 30.28 5.43
CA GLU A 212 -20.60 30.45 6.37
C GLU A 212 -20.69 29.54 7.61
N GLU A 213 -21.89 29.27 8.13
CA GLU A 213 -22.07 28.35 9.26
C GLU A 213 -21.80 26.90 8.86
N ASN A 214 -22.24 26.51 7.65
CA ASN A 214 -21.94 25.19 7.10
C ASN A 214 -20.44 25.01 6.81
N GLU A 215 -19.76 26.03 6.29
CA GLU A 215 -18.31 25.98 6.05
C GLU A 215 -17.51 25.85 7.36
N ARG A 216 -17.85 26.63 8.39
CA ARG A 216 -17.20 26.53 9.71
C ARG A 216 -17.42 25.18 10.36
N GLN A 217 -18.64 24.64 10.29
CA GLN A 217 -18.96 23.34 10.89
C GLN A 217 -18.29 22.17 10.14
N VAL A 218 -18.11 22.29 8.82
CA VAL A 218 -17.35 21.32 8.01
C VAL A 218 -15.85 21.41 8.30
N GLU A 219 -15.30 22.61 8.48
CA GLU A 219 -13.91 22.79 8.89
C GLU A 219 -13.63 22.24 10.29
N GLU A 220 -14.56 22.38 11.24
CA GLU A 220 -14.43 21.82 12.59
C GLU A 220 -14.45 20.29 12.58
N ASP A 221 -15.41 19.64 11.92
CA ASP A 221 -15.47 18.17 11.79
C ASP A 221 -14.22 17.64 11.05
N TRP A 222 -13.69 18.41 10.09
CA TRP A 222 -12.43 18.10 9.41
C TRP A 222 -11.22 18.15 10.35
N ARG A 223 -11.06 19.25 11.11
CA ARG A 223 -9.97 19.40 12.10
C ARG A 223 -10.01 18.27 13.11
N GLU A 224 -11.21 17.94 13.61
CA GLU A 224 -11.40 16.82 14.52
C GLU A 224 -10.99 15.49 13.88
N GLY A 225 -11.32 15.23 12.62
CA GLY A 225 -10.91 14.02 11.90
C GLY A 225 -9.40 13.87 11.76
N VAL A 226 -8.72 14.95 11.39
CA VAL A 226 -7.25 15.00 11.27
C VAL A 226 -6.60 14.80 12.63
N ASP A 227 -7.05 15.54 13.65
CA ASP A 227 -6.50 15.48 15.00
C ASP A 227 -6.69 14.11 15.63
N ARG A 228 -7.81 13.42 15.34
CA ARG A 228 -8.03 12.03 15.75
C ARG A 228 -6.99 11.08 15.13
N GLU A 229 -6.76 11.13 13.81
CA GLU A 229 -5.76 10.26 13.17
C GLU A 229 -4.33 10.55 13.65
N ILE A 230 -3.97 11.83 13.80
CA ILE A 230 -2.66 12.22 14.33
C ILE A 230 -2.50 11.75 15.78
N SER A 231 -3.52 11.94 16.63
CA SER A 231 -3.51 11.49 18.03
C SER A 231 -3.33 9.97 18.15
N LEU A 232 -3.86 9.19 17.21
CA LEU A 232 -3.62 7.74 17.16
C LEU A 232 -2.15 7.41 16.88
N VAL A 233 -1.51 8.14 15.96
CA VAL A 233 -0.08 7.97 15.65
C VAL A 233 0.78 8.38 16.84
N ASP A 234 0.44 9.48 17.53
CA ASP A 234 1.15 9.93 18.72
C ASP A 234 1.05 8.91 19.87
N LYS A 235 -0.15 8.43 20.19
CA LYS A 235 -0.35 7.38 21.20
C LYS A 235 0.41 6.10 20.87
N ALA A 236 0.43 5.72 19.58
CA ALA A 236 1.18 4.56 19.12
C ALA A 236 2.70 4.76 19.26
N TRP A 237 3.21 5.96 18.95
CA TRP A 237 4.61 6.31 19.12
C TRP A 237 5.03 6.27 20.60
N GLU A 238 4.24 6.88 21.49
CA GLU A 238 4.49 6.93 22.93
C GLU A 238 4.47 5.53 23.57
N ALA A 239 3.57 4.65 23.13
CA ALA A 239 3.52 3.26 23.58
C ALA A 239 4.77 2.45 23.15
N GLY A 240 5.44 2.88 22.08
CA GLY A 240 6.73 2.39 21.66
C GLY A 240 6.78 1.87 20.22
N VAL A 241 7.98 1.95 19.64
CA VAL A 241 8.27 1.47 18.28
C VAL A 241 8.90 0.08 18.31
N VAL A 242 8.44 -0.79 17.41
CA VAL A 242 8.99 -2.13 17.18
C VAL A 242 9.38 -2.27 15.71
N HIS A 243 10.57 -2.81 15.47
CA HIS A 243 11.14 -3.00 14.12
C HIS A 243 11.00 -4.45 13.70
N LEU A 244 10.25 -4.73 12.64
CA LEU A 244 10.05 -6.07 12.11
C LEU A 244 10.85 -6.24 10.81
N ILE A 245 11.69 -7.27 10.76
CA ILE A 245 12.50 -7.59 9.57
C ILE A 245 12.21 -9.02 9.15
N GLY A 246 11.96 -9.22 7.85
CA GLY A 246 11.80 -10.54 7.29
C GLY A 246 13.12 -11.18 6.86
N GLU A 247 13.40 -12.38 7.36
CA GLU A 247 14.51 -13.21 6.91
C GLU A 247 13.99 -14.43 6.15
N ASN A 248 14.36 -14.55 4.87
CA ASN A 248 14.00 -15.71 4.06
C ASN A 248 15.17 -16.67 3.97
N LYS A 249 15.01 -17.89 4.48
CA LYS A 249 15.96 -18.99 4.33
C LYS A 249 15.44 -19.97 3.29
N VAL A 250 16.30 -20.37 2.37
CA VAL A 250 15.99 -21.38 1.36
C VAL A 250 16.77 -22.63 1.72
N ILE A 251 16.08 -23.77 1.79
CA ILE A 251 16.68 -25.07 2.09
C ILE A 251 16.25 -26.09 1.04
N SER A 252 17.07 -27.10 0.83
CA SER A 252 16.71 -28.20 -0.06
C SER A 252 15.61 -29.08 0.52
N SER A 253 14.65 -29.48 -0.33
CA SER A 253 13.62 -30.46 0.01
C SER A 253 14.24 -31.81 0.41
N LYS A 254 13.58 -32.55 1.31
CA LYS A 254 14.11 -33.80 1.88
C LYS A 254 14.46 -34.88 0.83
N GLY A 255 13.82 -34.84 -0.35
CA GLY A 255 14.07 -35.73 -1.49
C GLY A 255 15.02 -35.18 -2.57
N ALA A 256 15.65 -34.03 -2.35
CA ALA A 256 16.57 -33.44 -3.32
C ALA A 256 17.84 -34.28 -3.48
N GLY A 257 18.22 -34.56 -4.74
CA GLY A 257 19.49 -35.21 -5.06
C GLY A 257 20.71 -34.41 -4.58
N ILE A 258 21.86 -35.08 -4.44
CA ILE A 258 23.08 -34.52 -3.84
C ILE A 258 23.50 -33.20 -4.52
N GLY A 259 23.46 -33.12 -5.85
CA GLY A 259 23.80 -31.90 -6.59
C GLY A 259 22.86 -30.73 -6.28
N LYS A 260 21.54 -30.97 -6.24
CA LYS A 260 20.53 -29.95 -5.90
C LYS A 260 20.70 -29.48 -4.46
N ARG A 261 21.00 -30.39 -3.52
CA ARG A 261 21.31 -30.07 -2.12
C ARG A 261 22.54 -29.17 -1.99
N VAL A 262 23.63 -29.49 -2.69
CA VAL A 262 24.86 -28.66 -2.68
C VAL A 262 24.59 -27.27 -3.26
N ILE A 263 23.86 -27.18 -4.37
CA ILE A 263 23.55 -25.89 -5.00
C ILE A 263 22.67 -25.03 -4.08
N ILE A 264 21.61 -25.59 -3.51
CA ILE A 264 20.65 -24.82 -2.70
C ILE A 264 21.23 -24.47 -1.33
N ASP A 265 21.76 -25.47 -0.60
CA ASP A 265 22.17 -25.26 0.79
C ASP A 265 23.52 -24.54 0.89
N TYR A 266 24.39 -24.67 -0.12
CA TYR A 266 25.73 -24.08 -0.10
C TYR A 266 25.90 -22.95 -1.12
N ALA A 267 25.79 -23.23 -2.42
CA ALA A 267 26.13 -22.24 -3.46
C ALA A 267 25.20 -21.02 -3.43
N TYR A 268 23.89 -21.23 -3.34
CA TYR A 268 22.91 -20.15 -3.24
C TYR A 268 23.09 -19.33 -1.95
N ASN A 269 23.26 -19.99 -0.80
CA ASN A 269 23.46 -19.28 0.47
C ASN A 269 24.79 -18.51 0.49
N PHE A 270 25.84 -19.05 -0.11
CA PHE A 270 27.12 -18.36 -0.29
C PHE A 270 26.96 -17.14 -1.19
N LEU A 271 26.30 -17.27 -2.35
CA LEU A 271 26.03 -16.14 -3.25
C LEU A 271 25.15 -15.09 -2.57
N LYS A 272 24.09 -15.51 -1.86
CA LYS A 272 23.23 -14.60 -1.09
C LYS A 272 24.05 -13.83 -0.06
N LYS A 273 24.93 -14.49 0.69
CA LYS A 273 25.77 -13.86 1.72
C LYS A 273 26.79 -12.87 1.15
N ASN A 274 27.31 -13.12 -0.05
CA ASN A 274 28.34 -12.29 -0.68
C ASN A 274 27.77 -11.18 -1.57
N LEU A 275 26.67 -11.42 -2.28
CA LEU A 275 26.07 -10.48 -3.23
C LEU A 275 24.98 -9.61 -2.61
N ARG A 276 24.24 -10.13 -1.63
CA ARG A 276 23.13 -9.40 -1.02
C ARG A 276 23.66 -8.56 0.14
N GLN A 277 24.40 -7.51 -0.17
CA GLN A 277 24.85 -6.50 0.80
C GLN A 277 23.68 -5.81 1.55
N SER A 278 22.43 -5.98 1.12
CA SER A 278 21.29 -5.18 1.60
C SER A 278 20.89 -5.41 3.07
N GLU A 279 21.17 -6.57 3.69
CA GLU A 279 20.79 -6.78 5.10
C GLU A 279 21.67 -5.94 6.06
N LYS A 280 22.92 -5.62 5.68
CA LYS A 280 23.78 -4.70 6.43
C LYS A 280 23.56 -3.22 6.09
N VAL A 281 22.81 -2.93 5.02
CA VAL A 281 22.54 -1.54 4.57
C VAL A 281 21.49 -0.86 5.45
N PHE A 282 20.76 -1.63 6.25
CA PHE A 282 19.79 -1.09 7.18
C PHE A 282 20.37 -1.14 8.59
N ASP A 283 21.02 -0.06 9.01
CA ASP A 283 21.41 0.21 10.40
C ASP A 283 20.16 0.50 11.23
N ILE A 284 19.27 -0.50 11.28
CA ILE A 284 17.99 -0.43 11.96
C ILE A 284 18.28 -0.57 13.44
N PRO A 285 17.71 0.31 14.28
CA PRO A 285 17.85 0.23 15.72
C PRO A 285 17.66 -1.21 16.22
N HIS A 286 18.74 -1.79 16.75
CA HIS A 286 18.72 -3.18 17.23
C HIS A 286 17.94 -3.34 18.53
N LYS A 287 17.77 -2.25 19.29
CA LYS A 287 16.88 -2.19 20.44
C LYS A 287 15.44 -2.29 19.92
N ARG A 288 14.74 -3.37 20.25
CA ARG A 288 13.33 -3.66 19.83
C ARG A 288 13.15 -4.17 18.39
N MET A 289 14.18 -4.83 17.84
CA MET A 289 14.08 -5.55 16.57
C MET A 289 13.52 -6.96 16.74
N LEU A 290 12.49 -7.30 15.98
CA LEU A 290 11.93 -8.64 15.83
C LEU A 290 12.24 -9.16 14.42
N LYS A 291 12.90 -10.32 14.34
CA LYS A 291 13.19 -11.00 13.08
C LYS A 291 12.18 -12.11 12.86
N VAL A 292 11.45 -12.04 11.74
CA VAL A 292 10.51 -13.08 11.32
C VAL A 292 11.21 -13.92 10.26
N GLY A 293 11.46 -15.19 10.57
CA GLY A 293 12.09 -16.13 9.65
C GLY A 293 11.06 -16.96 8.88
N MET A 294 11.18 -17.04 7.56
CA MET A 294 10.47 -18.03 6.74
C MET A 294 11.46 -18.97 6.07
N THR A 295 11.13 -20.26 6.09
CA THR A 295 11.93 -21.29 5.42
C THR A 295 11.18 -21.82 4.20
N TYR A 296 11.81 -21.72 3.04
CA TYR A 296 11.32 -22.27 1.78
C TYR A 296 12.05 -23.55 1.45
N GLU A 297 11.31 -24.65 1.33
CA GLU A 297 11.84 -25.92 0.84
C GLU A 297 11.74 -25.97 -0.70
N LEU A 298 12.87 -26.13 -1.39
CA LEU A 298 12.96 -26.18 -2.85
C LEU A 298 13.39 -27.55 -3.41
#